data_AF-A0A0P0IT47-F1
#
_entry.id   AF-A0A0P0IT47-F1
#
_cell.length_a   1.000
_cell.length_b   1.000
_cell.length_c   1.000
_cell.angle_alpha   90.00
_cell.angle_beta   90.00
_cell.angle_gamma   90.00
#
_symmetry.space_group_name_H-M   'P 1'
#
loop_
_entity.id
_entity.type
_entity.pdbx_description
1 polymer ?
#
loop_
_entity_poly.entity_id
_entity_poly.type
_entity_poly.pdbx_seq_one_letter_code
_entity_poly.pdbx_strand_id
1 'polypeptide(L)'
;MSPNAVKQDLVISAYKPNGGLEQRLAERGAAPESAWDFVQTHLRQLSVSKSHNGLLEFVLERDPRRIYDRMVAWFVRHDVPVPLSTEEFLDGLRSRFPARDGMVFLPEQVTEYDRKRAQVAQAPQMEMFVADERSAIDWLTDFLRKRPSTYQEVHPEFTTQLGAGWKKHETRPELSALLDDNFLRYDASGDVPSQIHNYLSTNYHDLRNLEKSDPRLKAKAKDRWYVPDPGKAQDLEQKREKTLLKEFEAYRDAPGRRLKEFRLEVLRAGFRSAWAAKDFKTIISIAQKVPEEALQEDEKLLFWYDSALTRMEANA
;
A
#
# COMPACT_ATOMS: atom_id res chain seq x y z
N MET A 1 14.36 26.02 -12.79
CA MET A 1 14.59 24.59 -13.06
C MET A 1 15.18 23.95 -11.81
N SER A 2 14.40 23.15 -11.10
CA SER A 2 14.81 22.49 -9.87
C SER A 2 15.65 21.24 -10.19
N PRO A 3 16.80 21.00 -9.52
CA PRO A 3 17.63 19.81 -9.73
C PRO A 3 16.94 18.48 -9.34
N ASN A 4 15.79 18.53 -8.66
CA ASN A 4 15.06 17.32 -8.22
C ASN A 4 14.24 16.67 -9.33
N ALA A 5 13.77 17.44 -10.32
CA ALA A 5 12.99 16.91 -11.45
C ALA A 5 13.80 15.89 -12.26
N VAL A 6 15.09 16.17 -12.46
CA VAL A 6 15.99 15.32 -13.27
C VAL A 6 16.31 13.99 -12.57
N LYS A 7 16.26 13.91 -11.23
CA LYS A 7 16.50 12.65 -10.50
C LYS A 7 15.28 11.73 -10.50
N GLN A 8 14.07 12.27 -10.58
CA GLN A 8 12.85 11.46 -10.66
C GLN A 8 12.66 10.85 -12.07
N ASP A 9 13.03 11.59 -13.12
CA ASP A 9 13.00 11.07 -14.51
C ASP A 9 13.94 9.87 -14.73
N LEU A 10 15.04 9.79 -13.98
CA LEU A 10 16.01 8.69 -14.09
C LEU A 10 15.52 7.36 -13.48
N VAL A 11 14.50 7.37 -12.60
CA VAL A 11 13.89 6.15 -12.06
C VAL A 11 12.82 5.59 -13.01
N ILE A 12 12.32 6.40 -13.94
CA ILE A 12 11.17 6.08 -14.80
C ILE A 12 11.54 5.27 -16.06
N SER A 13 12.82 5.25 -16.46
CA SER A 13 13.30 4.52 -17.66
C SER A 13 13.94 3.14 -17.41
N ALA A 14 13.72 2.54 -16.22
CA ALA A 14 14.42 1.32 -15.80
C ALA A 14 14.17 0.06 -16.65
N TYR A 15 13.10 0.01 -17.46
CA TYR A 15 12.82 -1.13 -18.31
C TYR A 15 13.46 -0.94 -19.69
N LYS A 16 14.79 -1.15 -19.77
CA LYS A 16 15.40 -1.41 -21.09
C LYS A 16 14.73 -2.64 -21.71
N PRO A 17 14.42 -2.66 -23.02
CA PRO A 17 13.71 -3.75 -23.71
C PRO A 17 14.35 -5.15 -23.68
N ASN A 18 15.47 -5.36 -22.98
CA ASN A 18 16.36 -6.48 -23.19
C ASN A 18 16.03 -7.75 -22.36
N GLY A 19 14.95 -7.76 -21.58
CA GLY A 19 14.57 -8.88 -20.70
C GLY A 19 13.44 -9.80 -21.21
N GLY A 20 12.95 -9.57 -22.42
CA GLY A 20 11.79 -10.28 -22.99
C GLY A 20 10.46 -10.06 -22.24
N LEU A 21 10.42 -9.13 -21.28
CA LEU A 21 9.21 -8.81 -20.51
C LEU A 21 8.12 -8.25 -21.44
N GLU A 22 8.48 -7.32 -22.31
CA GLU A 22 7.58 -6.72 -23.31
C GLU A 22 7.02 -7.78 -24.27
N GLN A 23 7.87 -8.70 -24.74
CA GLN A 23 7.44 -9.79 -25.62
C GLN A 23 6.45 -10.72 -24.91
N ARG A 24 6.74 -11.13 -23.66
CA ARG A 24 5.83 -11.99 -22.89
C ARG A 24 4.50 -11.30 -22.60
N LEU A 25 4.50 -9.98 -22.38
CA LEU A 25 3.27 -9.22 -22.25
C LEU A 25 2.47 -9.21 -23.55
N ALA A 26 3.11 -8.99 -24.69
CA ALA A 26 2.44 -9.00 -25.99
C ALA A 26 1.83 -10.38 -26.32
N GLU A 27 2.49 -11.47 -25.91
CA GLU A 27 2.02 -12.84 -26.12
C GLU A 27 0.89 -13.24 -25.17
N ARG A 28 0.97 -12.88 -23.88
CA ARG A 28 0.03 -13.35 -22.84
C ARG A 28 -1.07 -12.34 -22.48
N GLY A 29 -0.85 -11.06 -22.74
CA GLY A 29 -1.71 -9.97 -22.30
C GLY A 29 -1.73 -9.79 -20.77
N ALA A 30 -2.84 -9.24 -20.28
CA ALA A 30 -3.09 -8.98 -18.87
C ALA A 30 -3.44 -10.25 -18.08
N ALA A 31 -2.45 -11.08 -17.81
CA ALA A 31 -2.58 -12.31 -17.03
C ALA A 31 -1.81 -12.20 -15.69
N PRO A 32 -2.19 -12.95 -14.64
CA PRO A 32 -1.44 -13.05 -13.39
C PRO A 32 0.04 -13.38 -13.60
N GLU A 33 0.37 -14.20 -14.59
CA GLU A 33 1.74 -14.58 -14.94
C GLU A 33 2.56 -13.37 -15.41
N SER A 34 1.94 -12.46 -16.17
CA SER A 34 2.60 -11.23 -16.63
C SER A 34 2.97 -10.31 -15.45
N ALA A 35 2.15 -10.31 -14.39
CA ALA A 35 2.46 -9.58 -13.16
C ALA A 35 3.69 -10.17 -12.45
N TRP A 36 3.81 -11.50 -12.39
CA TRP A 36 4.97 -12.14 -11.77
C TRP A 36 6.25 -12.02 -12.61
N ASP A 37 6.12 -12.04 -13.94
CA ASP A 37 7.23 -11.75 -14.86
C ASP A 37 7.77 -10.33 -14.65
N PHE A 38 6.88 -9.36 -14.41
CA PHE A 38 7.25 -8.01 -14.04
C PHE A 38 8.00 -8.00 -12.70
N VAL A 39 7.44 -8.60 -11.65
CA VAL A 39 8.07 -8.62 -10.31
C VAL A 39 9.46 -9.22 -10.37
N GLN A 40 9.62 -10.36 -11.05
CA GLN A 40 10.92 -11.01 -11.18
C GLN A 40 11.92 -10.10 -11.90
N THR A 41 11.50 -9.46 -12.99
CA THR A 41 12.33 -8.51 -13.75
C THR A 41 12.72 -7.30 -12.90
N HIS A 42 11.75 -6.73 -12.18
CA HIS A 42 11.93 -5.58 -11.31
C HIS A 42 12.93 -5.89 -10.18
N LEU A 43 12.73 -6.99 -9.44
CA LEU A 43 13.62 -7.39 -8.34
C LEU A 43 15.07 -7.67 -8.78
N ARG A 44 15.29 -8.10 -10.03
CA ARG A 44 16.65 -8.27 -10.59
C ARG A 44 17.39 -6.94 -10.76
N GLN A 45 16.66 -5.85 -11.02
CA GLN A 45 17.23 -4.53 -11.22
C GLN A 45 17.50 -3.78 -9.91
N LEU A 46 16.86 -4.20 -8.81
CA LEU A 46 17.05 -3.58 -7.51
C LEU A 46 18.34 -4.03 -6.85
N SER A 47 19.06 -3.09 -6.23
CA SER A 47 20.22 -3.41 -5.39
C SER A 47 19.82 -4.38 -4.27
N VAL A 48 20.60 -5.45 -4.06
CA VAL A 48 20.35 -6.44 -2.99
C VAL A 48 20.47 -5.82 -1.60
N SER A 49 21.36 -4.86 -1.43
CA SER A 49 21.56 -4.15 -0.17
C SER A 49 22.00 -2.73 -0.42
N LYS A 50 21.66 -1.82 0.50
CA LYS A 50 22.28 -0.48 0.60
C LYS A 50 22.89 -0.33 1.98
N SER A 51 24.02 0.36 2.06
CA SER A 51 24.69 0.61 3.33
C SER A 51 25.09 2.07 3.41
N HIS A 52 24.78 2.70 4.54
CA HIS A 52 25.17 4.07 4.85
C HIS A 52 25.74 4.11 6.26
N ASN A 53 26.90 4.76 6.43
CA ASN A 53 27.62 4.82 7.70
C ASN A 53 27.86 3.45 8.38
N GLY A 54 28.06 2.39 7.59
CA GLY A 54 28.28 1.03 8.10
C GLY A 54 27.02 0.32 8.60
N LEU A 55 25.85 0.96 8.53
CA LEU A 55 24.56 0.35 8.81
C LEU A 55 23.91 -0.12 7.51
N LEU A 56 23.23 -1.26 7.57
CA LEU A 56 22.40 -1.74 6.48
C LEU A 56 21.10 -0.93 6.47
N GLU A 57 20.73 -0.38 5.32
CA GLU A 57 19.53 0.43 5.14
C GLU A 57 18.39 -0.40 4.53
N PHE A 58 17.16 -0.03 4.87
CA PHE A 58 15.98 -0.56 4.22
C PHE A 58 15.89 -0.05 2.78
N VAL A 59 15.82 -0.96 1.81
CA VAL A 59 15.67 -0.59 0.39
C VAL A 59 14.19 -0.42 0.08
N LEU A 60 13.69 0.82 0.10
CA LEU A 60 12.26 1.13 -0.10
C LEU A 60 11.65 0.49 -1.36
N GLU A 61 12.39 0.40 -2.47
CA GLU A 61 11.89 -0.22 -3.71
C GLU A 61 11.66 -1.75 -3.58
N ARG A 62 12.20 -2.41 -2.55
CA ARG A 62 11.97 -3.83 -2.24
C ARG A 62 10.78 -4.05 -1.30
N ASP A 63 10.11 -2.99 -0.85
CA ASP A 63 8.89 -3.09 -0.08
C ASP A 63 7.76 -3.72 -0.92
N PRO A 64 7.00 -4.70 -0.40
CA PRO A 64 5.89 -5.35 -1.11
C PRO A 64 4.91 -4.39 -1.80
N ARG A 65 4.54 -3.29 -1.14
CA ARG A 65 3.56 -2.34 -1.67
C ARG A 65 4.20 -1.43 -2.72
N ARG A 66 5.47 -1.07 -2.56
CA ARG A 66 6.22 -0.33 -3.61
C ARG A 66 6.38 -1.16 -4.87
N ILE A 67 6.66 -2.45 -4.75
CA ILE A 67 6.71 -3.35 -5.90
C ILE A 67 5.34 -3.41 -6.61
N TYR A 68 4.23 -3.52 -5.84
CA TYR A 68 2.88 -3.48 -6.41
C TYR A 68 2.61 -2.18 -7.16
N ASP A 69 2.96 -1.03 -6.57
CA ASP A 69 2.75 0.28 -7.21
C ASP A 69 3.53 0.41 -8.52
N ARG A 70 4.78 -0.07 -8.55
CA ARG A 70 5.60 -0.10 -9.78
C ARG A 70 4.98 -1.02 -10.83
N MET A 71 4.41 -2.16 -10.42
CA MET A 71 3.70 -3.07 -11.31
C MET A 71 2.47 -2.39 -11.92
N VAL A 72 1.59 -1.81 -11.09
CA VAL A 72 0.40 -1.08 -11.56
C VAL A 72 0.79 -0.01 -12.56
N ALA A 73 1.78 0.83 -12.24
CA ALA A 73 2.25 1.88 -13.14
C ALA A 73 2.75 1.32 -14.49
N TRP A 74 3.46 0.19 -14.47
CA TRP A 74 3.92 -0.46 -15.70
C TRP A 74 2.75 -0.98 -16.54
N PHE A 75 1.78 -1.70 -15.96
CA PHE A 75 0.59 -2.17 -16.70
C PHE A 75 -0.21 -1.02 -17.31
N VAL A 76 -0.42 0.06 -16.55
CA VAL A 76 -1.13 1.26 -17.01
C VAL A 76 -0.44 1.91 -18.21
N ARG A 77 0.91 2.02 -18.19
CA ARG A 77 1.67 2.56 -19.34
C ARG A 77 1.51 1.73 -20.61
N HIS A 78 1.28 0.43 -20.46
CA HIS A 78 1.07 -0.51 -21.56
C HIS A 78 -0.40 -0.63 -22.00
N ASP A 79 -1.30 0.19 -21.46
CA ASP A 79 -2.74 0.20 -21.79
C ASP A 79 -3.44 -1.14 -21.55
N VAL A 80 -2.95 -1.91 -20.58
CA VAL A 80 -3.48 -3.22 -20.20
C VAL A 80 -4.03 -3.19 -18.77
N PRO A 81 -5.14 -3.90 -18.49
CA PRO A 81 -5.69 -3.93 -17.15
C PRO A 81 -4.74 -4.59 -16.16
N VAL A 82 -4.74 -4.12 -14.90
CA VAL A 82 -3.96 -4.74 -13.82
C VAL A 82 -4.60 -6.08 -13.48
N PRO A 83 -3.86 -7.21 -13.57
CA PRO A 83 -4.45 -8.54 -13.49
C PRO A 83 -4.65 -9.07 -12.06
N LEU A 84 -4.19 -8.34 -11.04
CA LEU A 84 -4.24 -8.73 -9.63
C LEU A 84 -4.69 -7.57 -8.76
N SER A 85 -5.58 -7.84 -7.81
CA SER A 85 -5.87 -6.92 -6.70
C SER A 85 -4.65 -6.79 -5.76
N THR A 86 -4.69 -5.82 -4.86
CA THR A 86 -3.61 -5.62 -3.88
C THR A 86 -3.42 -6.84 -2.99
N GLU A 87 -4.49 -7.44 -2.49
CA GLU A 87 -4.39 -8.61 -1.59
C GLU A 87 -3.91 -9.87 -2.32
N GLU A 88 -4.43 -10.17 -3.51
CA GLU A 88 -3.95 -11.28 -4.33
C GLU A 88 -2.47 -11.12 -4.66
N PHE A 89 -2.04 -9.89 -4.95
CA PHE A 89 -0.64 -9.59 -5.19
C PHE A 89 0.20 -9.80 -3.92
N LEU A 90 -0.19 -9.24 -2.77
CA LEU A 90 0.60 -9.34 -1.54
C LEU A 90 0.69 -10.80 -1.06
N ASP A 91 -0.38 -11.58 -1.21
CA ASP A 91 -0.37 -13.00 -0.86
C ASP A 91 0.46 -13.83 -1.83
N GLY A 92 0.26 -13.61 -3.13
CA GLY A 92 1.08 -14.22 -4.17
C GLY A 92 2.57 -13.91 -4.00
N LEU A 93 2.91 -12.67 -3.63
CA LEU A 93 4.28 -12.23 -3.38
C LEU A 93 4.91 -13.00 -2.20
N ARG A 94 4.19 -13.11 -1.07
CA ARG A 94 4.63 -13.89 0.10
C ARG A 94 4.86 -15.36 -0.21
N SER A 95 4.02 -15.95 -1.07
CA SER A 95 4.13 -17.37 -1.44
C SER A 95 5.25 -17.67 -2.43
N ARG A 96 5.66 -16.69 -3.24
CA ARG A 96 6.59 -16.87 -4.38
C ARG A 96 8.00 -16.40 -4.11
N PHE A 97 8.15 -15.37 -3.30
CA PHE A 97 9.44 -14.70 -3.11
C PHE A 97 9.83 -14.70 -1.63
N PRO A 98 11.08 -15.05 -1.30
CA PRO A 98 11.57 -14.95 0.07
C PRO A 98 11.57 -13.51 0.57
N ALA A 99 11.11 -13.33 1.82
CA ALA A 99 11.17 -12.07 2.54
C ALA A 99 12.31 -12.05 3.56
N ARG A 100 12.97 -10.90 3.72
CA ARG A 100 13.97 -10.62 4.78
C ARG A 100 13.80 -9.20 5.28
N ASP A 101 13.70 -9.03 6.60
CA ASP A 101 13.56 -7.72 7.25
C ASP A 101 12.45 -6.83 6.61
N GLY A 102 11.36 -7.44 6.15
CA GLY A 102 10.25 -6.75 5.47
C GLY A 102 10.44 -6.49 3.97
N MET A 103 11.62 -6.76 3.41
CA MET A 103 11.92 -6.62 1.98
C MET A 103 11.76 -7.95 1.22
N VAL A 104 11.47 -7.85 -0.08
CA VAL A 104 11.31 -9.01 -0.98
C VAL A 104 12.54 -9.23 -1.85
N PHE A 105 12.92 -10.49 -2.01
CA PHE A 105 14.12 -10.91 -2.74
C PHE A 105 13.83 -12.02 -3.73
N LEU A 106 14.71 -12.15 -4.73
CA LEU A 106 14.81 -13.38 -5.49
C LEU A 106 15.56 -14.44 -4.68
N PRO A 107 15.26 -15.74 -4.84
CA PRO A 107 15.96 -16.82 -4.14
C PRO A 107 17.49 -16.71 -4.22
N GLU A 108 18.03 -16.38 -5.39
CA GLU A 108 19.47 -16.19 -5.62
C GLU A 108 20.07 -14.97 -4.89
N GLN A 109 19.26 -13.96 -4.54
CA GLN A 109 19.71 -12.74 -3.84
C GLN A 109 19.79 -12.94 -2.32
N VAL A 110 19.10 -13.95 -1.77
CA VAL A 110 18.99 -14.17 -0.32
C VAL A 110 20.35 -14.38 0.34
N THR A 111 21.18 -15.24 -0.23
CA THR A 111 22.51 -15.56 0.34
C THR A 111 23.40 -14.33 0.42
N GLU A 112 23.35 -13.46 -0.58
CA GLU A 112 24.11 -12.21 -0.58
C GLU A 112 23.60 -11.26 0.52
N TYR A 113 22.27 -11.10 0.62
CA TYR A 113 21.67 -10.27 1.64
C TYR A 113 21.98 -10.77 3.06
N ASP A 114 21.78 -12.06 3.31
CA ASP A 114 21.99 -12.68 4.62
C ASP A 114 23.46 -12.54 5.08
N ARG A 115 24.43 -12.61 4.16
CA ARG A 115 25.85 -12.37 4.46
C ARG A 115 26.09 -10.93 4.94
N LYS A 116 25.48 -9.93 4.28
CA LYS A 116 25.62 -8.52 4.68
C LYS A 116 24.85 -8.23 5.96
N ARG A 117 23.68 -8.82 6.13
CA ARG A 117 22.89 -8.72 7.36
C ARG A 117 23.65 -9.27 8.56
N ALA A 118 24.39 -10.37 8.42
CA ALA A 118 25.20 -10.95 9.50
C ALA A 118 26.38 -10.05 9.95
N GLN A 119 26.79 -9.09 9.12
CA GLN A 119 27.90 -8.16 9.42
C GLN A 119 27.45 -6.94 10.24
N VAL A 120 26.14 -6.73 10.39
CA VAL A 120 25.58 -5.59 11.13
C VAL A 120 24.82 -6.07 12.36
N ALA A 121 24.96 -5.37 13.49
CA ALA A 121 24.29 -5.77 14.74
C ALA A 121 22.77 -5.55 14.67
N GLN A 122 22.34 -4.47 14.03
CA GLN A 122 20.93 -4.08 13.95
C GLN A 122 20.37 -4.39 12.56
N ALA A 123 19.11 -4.83 12.55
CA ALA A 123 18.38 -5.00 11.29
C ALA A 123 18.08 -3.63 10.69
N PRO A 124 18.04 -3.52 9.34
CA PRO A 124 17.51 -2.33 8.70
C PRO A 124 16.10 -2.10 9.22
N GLN A 125 15.88 -0.97 9.87
CA GLN A 125 14.56 -0.57 10.31
C GLN A 125 13.91 0.26 9.20
N MET A 126 12.68 -0.11 8.83
CA MET A 126 11.81 0.85 8.19
C MET A 126 11.33 1.79 9.29
N GLU A 127 11.78 3.04 9.29
CA GLU A 127 11.12 4.07 10.07
C GLU A 127 9.71 4.21 9.50
N MET A 128 8.71 3.61 10.16
CA MET A 128 7.30 3.76 9.81
C MET A 128 6.84 5.17 10.18
N PHE A 129 7.22 6.15 9.36
CA PHE A 129 6.66 7.49 9.47
C PHE A 129 5.22 7.46 9.01
N VAL A 130 4.30 7.76 9.93
CA VAL A 130 2.90 7.97 9.61
C VAL A 130 2.74 9.42 9.13
N ALA A 131 2.69 9.60 7.80
CA ALA A 131 2.68 10.91 7.16
C ALA A 131 1.41 11.17 6.33
N ASP A 132 0.66 10.13 6.01
CA ASP A 132 -0.58 10.16 5.25
C ASP A 132 -1.52 9.00 5.62
N GLU A 133 -2.73 8.98 5.06
CA GLU A 133 -3.71 7.92 5.33
C GLU A 133 -3.16 6.51 5.06
N ARG A 134 -2.39 6.34 3.98
CA ARG A 134 -1.85 5.02 3.60
C ARG A 134 -0.86 4.51 4.63
N SER A 135 0.11 5.33 5.03
CA SER A 135 1.08 4.97 6.07
C SER A 135 0.42 4.75 7.44
N ALA A 136 -0.69 5.43 7.73
CA ALA A 136 -1.50 5.18 8.93
C ALA A 136 -2.17 3.79 8.92
N ILE A 137 -2.76 3.39 7.79
CA ILE A 137 -3.36 2.05 7.62
C ILE A 137 -2.29 0.96 7.73
N ASP A 138 -1.09 1.21 7.18
CA ASP A 138 0.04 0.29 7.24
C ASP A 138 0.47 0.04 8.69
N TRP A 139 0.62 1.13 9.46
CA TRP A 139 0.94 1.04 10.88
C TRP A 139 -0.15 0.28 11.66
N LEU A 140 -1.43 0.59 11.43
CA LEU A 140 -2.55 -0.10 12.06
C LEU A 140 -2.56 -1.60 11.71
N THR A 141 -2.25 -1.94 10.47
CA THR A 141 -2.17 -3.34 10.02
C THR A 141 -1.13 -4.11 10.80
N ASP A 142 0.08 -3.56 10.92
CA ASP A 142 1.17 -4.20 11.66
C ASP A 142 0.89 -4.28 13.16
N PHE A 143 0.28 -3.23 13.72
CA PHE A 143 -0.15 -3.21 15.11
C PHE A 143 -1.19 -4.31 15.39
N LEU A 144 -2.28 -4.36 14.61
CA LEU A 144 -3.38 -5.30 14.82
C LEU A 144 -3.00 -6.74 14.46
N ARG A 145 -2.10 -6.95 13.49
CA ARG A 145 -1.57 -8.29 13.17
C ARG A 145 -0.88 -8.93 14.35
N LYS A 146 -0.10 -8.16 15.10
CA LYS A 146 0.59 -8.61 16.33
C LYS A 146 -0.34 -8.63 17.53
N ARG A 147 -1.22 -7.64 17.64
CA ARG A 147 -2.06 -7.40 18.81
C ARG A 147 -3.46 -6.94 18.40
N PRO A 148 -4.42 -7.86 18.16
CA PRO A 148 -5.82 -7.52 18.01
C PRO A 148 -6.33 -6.74 19.23
N SER A 149 -6.81 -5.53 19.01
CA SER A 149 -6.99 -4.53 20.07
C SER A 149 -8.30 -3.78 19.92
N THR A 150 -8.85 -3.32 21.04
CA THR A 150 -10.04 -2.45 21.06
C THR A 150 -9.66 -1.02 20.67
N TYR A 151 -10.65 -0.20 20.31
CA TYR A 151 -10.42 1.23 20.00
C TYR A 151 -9.63 1.95 21.12
N GLN A 152 -10.01 1.70 22.38
CA GLN A 152 -9.37 2.33 23.55
C GLN A 152 -7.90 1.95 23.71
N GLU A 153 -7.52 0.73 23.29
CA GLU A 153 -6.14 0.25 23.33
C GLU A 153 -5.31 0.80 22.14
N VAL A 154 -5.93 0.97 20.97
CA VAL A 154 -5.24 1.47 19.75
C VAL A 154 -5.05 2.99 19.80
N HIS A 155 -6.04 3.73 20.29
CA HIS A 155 -6.06 5.20 20.23
C HIS A 155 -4.79 5.89 20.78
N PRO A 156 -4.32 5.64 22.02
CA PRO A 156 -3.15 6.34 22.54
C PRO A 156 -1.86 6.04 21.75
N GLU A 157 -1.72 4.80 21.29
CA GLU A 157 -0.59 4.36 20.46
C GLU A 157 -0.64 5.07 19.09
N PHE A 158 -1.81 5.10 18.46
CA PHE A 158 -2.00 5.75 17.16
C PHE A 158 -1.75 7.26 17.23
N THR A 159 -2.27 7.95 18.25
CA THR A 159 -2.04 9.39 18.45
C THR A 159 -0.56 9.71 18.60
N THR A 160 0.21 8.84 19.26
CA THR A 160 1.66 9.01 19.42
C THR A 160 2.41 8.94 18.08
N GLN A 161 1.92 8.10 17.16
CA GLN A 161 2.53 7.92 15.83
C GLN A 161 2.15 9.02 14.84
N LEU A 162 0.99 9.64 14.99
CA LEU A 162 0.52 10.79 14.19
C LEU A 162 1.29 12.11 14.46
N GLY A 163 2.53 12.04 14.95
CA GLY A 163 3.38 13.19 15.27
C GLY A 163 3.69 14.12 14.08
N ALA A 164 4.64 15.05 14.27
CA ALA A 164 4.92 16.21 13.40
C ALA A 164 5.27 15.95 11.91
N GLY A 165 5.18 14.71 11.43
CA GLY A 165 5.44 14.31 10.05
C GLY A 165 4.21 14.25 9.12
N TRP A 166 3.02 14.65 9.60
CA TRP A 166 1.81 14.65 8.76
C TRP A 166 1.92 15.64 7.60
N LYS A 167 1.61 15.20 6.38
CA LYS A 167 1.67 16.04 5.17
C LYS A 167 0.76 17.27 5.31
N LYS A 168 1.28 18.43 4.90
CA LYS A 168 0.65 19.75 5.10
C LYS A 168 -0.76 19.90 4.51
N HIS A 169 -1.02 19.22 3.40
CA HIS A 169 -2.28 19.31 2.65
C HIS A 169 -3.19 18.09 2.82
N GLU A 170 -2.72 17.08 3.57
CA GLU A 170 -3.44 15.84 3.81
C GLU A 170 -4.44 16.03 4.95
N THR A 171 -5.70 15.71 4.70
CA THR A 171 -6.74 15.69 5.74
C THR A 171 -6.45 14.54 6.70
N ARG A 172 -6.42 14.82 8.00
CA ARG A 172 -6.20 13.78 9.01
C ARG A 172 -7.44 12.89 9.12
N PRO A 173 -7.34 11.58 8.83
CA PRO A 173 -8.45 10.67 9.00
C PRO A 173 -8.68 10.37 10.48
N GLU A 174 -9.94 10.19 10.85
CA GLU A 174 -10.31 9.72 12.18
C GLU A 174 -9.95 8.24 12.35
N LEU A 175 -9.45 7.85 13.53
CA LEU A 175 -9.07 6.45 13.80
C LEU A 175 -10.27 5.51 13.62
N SER A 176 -11.47 5.92 14.03
CA SER A 176 -12.68 5.13 13.85
C SER A 176 -12.96 4.85 12.37
N ALA A 177 -12.86 5.87 11.52
CA ALA A 177 -13.04 5.73 10.08
C ALA A 177 -12.00 4.80 9.46
N LEU A 178 -10.72 4.92 9.86
CA LEU A 178 -9.68 3.99 9.40
C LEU A 178 -9.96 2.55 9.81
N LEU A 179 -10.42 2.33 11.04
CA LEU A 179 -10.76 1.02 11.56
C LEU A 179 -11.96 0.42 10.82
N ASP A 180 -13.04 1.18 10.68
CA ASP A 180 -14.28 0.76 10.02
C ASP A 180 -14.08 0.45 8.52
N ASP A 181 -13.21 1.19 7.84
CA ASP A 181 -12.99 1.05 6.39
C ASP A 181 -11.99 -0.06 6.03
N ASN A 182 -11.06 -0.43 6.93
CA ASN A 182 -9.92 -1.29 6.59
C ASN A 182 -9.83 -2.58 7.43
N PHE A 183 -10.55 -2.68 8.55
CA PHE A 183 -10.40 -3.78 9.50
C PHE A 183 -11.74 -4.39 9.90
N LEU A 184 -11.69 -5.55 10.55
CA LEU A 184 -12.87 -6.23 11.07
C LEU A 184 -12.92 -6.08 12.59
N ARG A 185 -14.12 -5.81 13.12
CA ARG A 185 -14.39 -5.81 14.56
C ARG A 185 -15.15 -7.07 14.94
N TYR A 186 -14.67 -7.77 15.96
CA TYR A 186 -15.42 -8.90 16.52
C TYR A 186 -16.56 -8.40 17.41
N ASP A 187 -17.79 -8.71 17.04
CA ASP A 187 -19.02 -8.25 17.69
C ASP A 187 -19.60 -9.25 18.70
N ALA A 188 -18.83 -10.28 19.07
CA ALA A 188 -19.25 -11.43 19.87
C ALA A 188 -20.30 -12.34 19.20
N SER A 189 -20.55 -12.17 17.89
CA SER A 189 -21.32 -13.11 17.10
C SER A 189 -20.44 -14.27 16.61
N GLY A 190 -21.00 -15.48 16.60
CA GLY A 190 -20.27 -16.67 16.13
C GLY A 190 -18.99 -16.96 16.92
N ASP A 191 -18.08 -17.70 16.32
CA ASP A 191 -16.81 -18.13 16.93
C ASP A 191 -15.75 -17.04 16.86
N VAL A 192 -14.86 -17.01 17.86
CA VAL A 192 -13.75 -16.06 17.91
C VAL A 192 -12.78 -16.30 16.74
N PRO A 193 -12.46 -15.27 15.93
CA PRO A 193 -11.50 -15.38 14.84
C PRO A 193 -10.15 -15.92 15.28
N SER A 194 -9.51 -16.75 14.44
CA SER A 194 -8.23 -17.39 14.75
C SER A 194 -7.16 -16.39 15.21
N GLN A 195 -7.10 -15.20 14.59
CA GLN A 195 -6.14 -14.17 14.96
C GLN A 195 -6.33 -13.68 16.40
N ILE A 196 -7.57 -13.41 16.82
CA ILE A 196 -7.89 -12.98 18.18
C ILE A 196 -7.68 -14.15 19.15
N HIS A 197 -8.13 -15.36 18.79
CA HIS A 197 -7.97 -16.56 19.64
C HIS A 197 -6.50 -16.88 19.92
N ASN A 198 -5.64 -16.84 18.89
CA ASN A 198 -4.20 -17.07 19.04
C ASN A 198 -3.56 -16.02 19.96
N TYR A 199 -3.92 -14.75 19.79
CA TYR A 199 -3.45 -13.67 20.66
C TYR A 199 -3.89 -13.88 22.11
N LEU A 200 -5.18 -14.13 22.34
CA LEU A 200 -5.73 -14.26 23.69
C LEU A 200 -5.19 -15.49 24.41
N SER A 201 -5.15 -16.65 23.75
CA SER A 201 -4.64 -17.90 24.35
C SER A 201 -3.15 -17.82 24.69
N THR A 202 -2.35 -17.09 23.92
CA THR A 202 -0.92 -16.89 24.21
C THR A 202 -0.71 -15.97 25.41
N ASN A 203 -1.42 -14.84 25.46
CA ASN A 203 -1.15 -13.74 26.40
C ASN A 203 -1.94 -13.81 27.72
N TYR A 204 -3.03 -14.57 27.78
CA TYR A 204 -3.88 -14.66 28.98
C TYR A 204 -3.98 -16.11 29.47
N HIS A 205 -3.42 -16.38 30.66
CA HIS A 205 -3.32 -17.72 31.22
C HIS A 205 -4.68 -18.41 31.41
N ASP A 206 -5.70 -17.64 31.78
CA ASP A 206 -7.07 -18.07 32.00
C ASP A 206 -7.84 -18.39 30.71
N LEU A 207 -7.30 -18.01 29.55
CA LEU A 207 -7.93 -18.19 28.23
C LEU A 207 -7.22 -19.25 27.37
N ARG A 208 -6.28 -20.01 27.96
CA ARG A 208 -5.56 -21.09 27.28
C ARG A 208 -6.45 -22.31 27.05
N ASN A 209 -6.24 -22.97 25.91
CA ASN A 209 -6.94 -24.21 25.52
C ASN A 209 -8.48 -24.10 25.51
N LEU A 210 -9.03 -22.89 25.47
CA LEU A 210 -10.47 -22.68 25.31
C LEU A 210 -10.86 -22.83 23.84
N GLU A 211 -12.02 -23.43 23.60
CA GLU A 211 -12.62 -23.45 22.27
C GLU A 211 -13.00 -22.03 21.82
N LYS A 212 -13.03 -21.82 20.49
CA LYS A 212 -13.38 -20.52 19.90
C LYS A 212 -14.82 -20.08 20.23
N SER A 213 -15.65 -21.02 20.66
CA SER A 213 -17.03 -20.80 21.07
C SER A 213 -17.19 -20.46 22.57
N ASP A 214 -16.12 -20.57 23.39
CA ASP A 214 -16.20 -20.39 24.85
C ASP A 214 -16.66 -18.96 25.22
N PRO A 215 -17.69 -18.81 26.07
CA PRO A 215 -18.23 -17.50 26.44
C PRO A 215 -17.20 -16.52 27.04
N ARG A 216 -16.22 -17.01 27.82
CA ARG A 216 -15.18 -16.16 28.42
C ARG A 216 -14.25 -15.61 27.36
N LEU A 217 -13.90 -16.44 26.38
CA LEU A 217 -13.11 -16.03 25.24
C LEU A 217 -13.86 -15.00 24.39
N LYS A 218 -15.15 -15.24 24.08
CA LYS A 218 -15.99 -14.28 23.35
C LYS A 218 -16.10 -12.94 24.07
N ALA A 219 -16.30 -12.96 25.38
CA ALA A 219 -16.38 -11.75 26.20
C ALA A 219 -15.09 -10.93 26.16
N LYS A 220 -13.92 -11.58 26.21
CA LYS A 220 -12.62 -10.89 26.13
C LYS A 220 -12.26 -10.45 24.70
N ALA A 221 -12.73 -11.17 23.70
CA ALA A 221 -12.51 -10.90 22.29
C ALA A 221 -13.38 -9.74 21.76
N LYS A 222 -14.52 -9.49 22.39
CA LYS A 222 -15.50 -8.48 21.96
C LYS A 222 -14.86 -7.11 21.76
N ASP A 223 -15.30 -6.42 20.70
CA ASP A 223 -14.88 -5.08 20.28
C ASP A 223 -13.39 -4.96 19.89
N ARG A 224 -12.67 -6.08 19.78
CA ARG A 224 -11.31 -6.09 19.24
C ARG A 224 -11.33 -6.05 17.72
N TRP A 225 -10.50 -5.17 17.18
CA TRP A 225 -10.18 -5.05 15.77
C TRP A 225 -9.11 -6.06 15.38
N TYR A 226 -9.21 -6.60 14.18
CA TYR A 226 -8.26 -7.57 13.64
C TYR A 226 -8.17 -7.42 12.10
N VAL A 227 -7.12 -8.00 11.53
CA VAL A 227 -6.83 -7.87 10.10
C VAL A 227 -7.70 -8.87 9.34
N PRO A 228 -8.42 -8.44 8.28
CA PRO A 228 -9.26 -9.35 7.51
C PRO A 228 -8.45 -10.45 6.83
N ASP A 229 -9.07 -11.62 6.68
CA ASP A 229 -8.59 -12.69 5.80
C ASP A 229 -8.72 -12.23 4.33
N PRO A 230 -7.92 -12.75 3.37
CA PRO A 230 -7.87 -12.21 1.99
C PRO A 230 -9.24 -12.03 1.31
N GLY A 231 -10.16 -12.98 1.46
CA GLY A 231 -11.51 -12.86 0.89
C GLY A 231 -12.32 -11.70 1.48
N LYS A 232 -12.29 -11.52 2.81
CA LYS A 232 -12.98 -10.41 3.48
C LYS A 232 -12.28 -9.07 3.24
N ALA A 233 -10.97 -9.10 3.03
CA ALA A 233 -10.18 -7.92 2.71
C ALA A 233 -10.60 -7.34 1.35
N GLN A 234 -10.86 -8.20 0.35
CA GLN A 234 -11.36 -7.78 -0.95
C GLN A 234 -12.75 -7.10 -0.86
N ASP A 235 -13.66 -7.65 -0.04
CA ASP A 235 -14.98 -7.06 0.18
C ASP A 235 -14.88 -5.67 0.86
N LEU A 236 -14.00 -5.54 1.85
CA LEU A 236 -13.71 -4.26 2.51
C LEU A 236 -13.10 -3.25 1.54
N GLU A 237 -12.14 -3.67 0.71
CA GLU A 237 -11.52 -2.81 -0.30
C GLU A 237 -12.57 -2.26 -1.28
N GLN A 238 -13.49 -3.11 -1.78
CA GLN A 238 -14.57 -2.67 -2.66
C GLN A 238 -15.52 -1.66 -1.98
N LYS A 239 -15.83 -1.88 -0.70
CA LYS A 239 -16.67 -0.95 0.07
C LYS A 239 -15.94 0.38 0.27
N ARG A 240 -14.66 0.34 0.66
CA ARG A 240 -13.81 1.51 0.84
C ARG A 240 -13.67 2.29 -0.47
N GLU A 241 -13.42 1.61 -1.59
CA GLU A 241 -13.33 2.24 -2.90
C GLU A 241 -14.62 2.99 -3.26
N LYS A 242 -15.80 2.42 -3.01
CA LYS A 242 -17.08 3.12 -3.22
C LYS A 242 -17.19 4.40 -2.38
N THR A 243 -16.75 4.36 -1.12
CA THR A 243 -16.73 5.55 -0.25
C THR A 243 -15.74 6.61 -0.78
N LEU A 244 -14.53 6.19 -1.16
CA LEU A 244 -13.51 7.10 -1.72
C LEU A 244 -13.98 7.75 -3.02
N LEU A 245 -14.61 6.99 -3.93
CA LEU A 245 -15.14 7.52 -5.17
C LEU A 245 -16.29 8.50 -4.91
N LYS A 246 -17.17 8.23 -3.94
CA LYS A 246 -18.21 9.17 -3.54
C LYS A 246 -17.63 10.49 -3.02
N GLU A 247 -16.53 10.43 -2.27
CA GLU A 247 -15.81 11.62 -1.81
C GLU A 247 -15.11 12.34 -2.98
N PHE A 248 -14.55 11.60 -3.93
CA PHE A 248 -13.90 12.16 -5.12
C PHE A 248 -14.87 12.98 -5.97
N GLU A 249 -16.12 12.54 -6.11
CA GLU A 249 -17.17 13.31 -6.78
C GLU A 249 -17.37 14.69 -6.13
N ALA A 250 -17.27 14.78 -4.79
CA ALA A 250 -17.34 16.05 -4.10
C ALA A 250 -16.14 16.96 -4.42
N TYR A 251 -14.94 16.41 -4.64
CA TYR A 251 -13.77 17.19 -5.09
C TYR A 251 -13.93 17.68 -6.53
N ARG A 252 -14.60 16.89 -7.37
CA ARG A 252 -14.95 17.28 -8.74
C ARG A 252 -15.87 18.49 -8.75
N ASP A 253 -16.92 18.42 -7.95
CA ASP A 253 -17.97 19.42 -7.89
C ASP A 253 -17.59 20.61 -6.98
N ALA A 254 -16.47 20.51 -6.25
CA ALA A 254 -15.98 21.55 -5.35
C ALA A 254 -15.79 22.89 -6.10
N PRO A 255 -16.44 23.97 -5.62
CA PRO A 255 -16.32 25.28 -6.23
C PRO A 255 -14.93 25.88 -5.93
N GLY A 256 -14.37 26.57 -6.92
CA GLY A 256 -13.09 27.25 -6.79
C GLY A 256 -11.96 26.58 -7.56
N ARG A 257 -10.82 27.29 -7.62
CA ARG A 257 -9.67 26.91 -8.45
C ARG A 257 -8.68 25.97 -7.74
N ARG A 258 -8.77 25.82 -6.41
CA ARG A 258 -7.83 25.01 -5.62
C ARG A 258 -8.51 24.30 -4.45
N LEU A 259 -8.12 23.05 -4.21
CA LEU A 259 -8.45 22.28 -3.01
C LEU A 259 -7.48 22.68 -1.89
N LYS A 260 -8.02 23.05 -0.72
CA LYS A 260 -7.23 23.49 0.43
C LYS A 260 -6.74 22.32 1.27
N GLU A 261 -7.66 21.39 1.54
CA GLU A 261 -7.45 20.15 2.28
C GLU A 261 -8.15 19.04 1.49
N PHE A 262 -7.48 17.90 1.37
CA PHE A 262 -7.99 16.73 0.65
C PHE A 262 -7.34 15.47 1.22
N ARG A 263 -7.89 14.31 0.88
CA ARG A 263 -7.26 13.00 1.16
C ARG A 263 -6.57 12.52 -0.11
N LEU A 264 -5.28 12.22 -0.02
CA LEU A 264 -4.51 11.66 -1.14
C LEU A 264 -5.11 10.34 -1.63
N GLU A 265 -5.63 9.50 -0.74
CA GLU A 265 -6.28 8.24 -1.11
C GLU A 265 -7.53 8.44 -1.97
N VAL A 266 -8.32 9.50 -1.72
CA VAL A 266 -9.49 9.85 -2.52
C VAL A 266 -9.08 10.26 -3.93
N LEU A 267 -8.03 11.08 -4.05
CA LEU A 267 -7.49 11.47 -5.35
C LEU A 267 -6.91 10.27 -6.12
N ARG A 268 -6.17 9.39 -5.44
CA ARG A 268 -5.58 8.17 -6.03
C ARG A 268 -6.68 7.24 -6.56
N ALA A 269 -7.74 7.01 -5.77
CA ALA A 269 -8.88 6.19 -6.17
C ALA A 269 -9.63 6.81 -7.36
N GLY A 270 -9.92 8.11 -7.28
CA GLY A 270 -10.59 8.85 -8.35
C GLY A 270 -9.80 8.86 -9.67
N PHE A 271 -8.49 9.07 -9.62
CA PHE A 271 -7.64 9.05 -10.80
C PHE A 271 -7.56 7.66 -11.43
N ARG A 272 -7.44 6.60 -10.61
CA ARG A 272 -7.52 5.21 -11.08
C ARG A 272 -8.84 4.94 -11.80
N SER A 273 -9.96 5.34 -11.21
CA SER A 273 -11.29 5.14 -11.79
C SER A 273 -11.50 5.95 -13.06
N ALA A 274 -11.11 7.23 -13.08
CA ALA A 274 -11.19 8.09 -14.25
C ALA A 274 -10.32 7.56 -15.40
N TRP A 275 -9.13 7.03 -15.09
CA TRP A 275 -8.27 6.39 -16.10
C TRP A 275 -8.93 5.17 -16.72
N ALA A 276 -9.49 4.27 -15.90
CA ALA A 276 -10.20 3.09 -16.37
C ALA A 276 -11.40 3.45 -17.27
N ALA A 277 -12.06 4.57 -16.97
CA ALA A 277 -13.14 5.14 -17.78
C ALA A 277 -12.67 5.95 -19.01
N LYS A 278 -11.35 6.07 -19.24
CA LYS A 278 -10.73 6.94 -20.26
C LYS A 278 -11.09 8.42 -20.12
N ASP A 279 -11.47 8.86 -18.92
CA ASP A 279 -11.77 10.25 -18.59
C ASP A 279 -10.50 10.98 -18.14
N PHE A 280 -9.57 11.14 -19.08
CA PHE A 280 -8.30 11.84 -18.84
C PHE A 280 -8.50 13.33 -18.50
N LYS A 281 -9.59 13.91 -19.00
CA LYS A 281 -9.95 15.31 -18.73
C LYS A 281 -10.24 15.53 -17.26
N THR A 282 -10.97 14.62 -16.61
CA THR A 282 -11.22 14.70 -15.17
C THR A 282 -9.91 14.64 -14.38
N ILE A 283 -9.00 13.71 -14.70
CA ILE A 283 -7.68 13.61 -14.04
C ILE A 283 -6.94 14.95 -14.10
N ILE A 284 -6.78 15.52 -15.30
CA ILE A 284 -6.07 16.79 -15.50
C ILE A 284 -6.77 17.94 -14.76
N SER A 285 -8.09 18.04 -14.87
CA SER A 285 -8.85 19.14 -14.26
C SER A 285 -8.78 19.14 -12.74
N ILE A 286 -8.74 17.97 -12.11
CA ILE A 286 -8.64 17.83 -10.66
C ILE A 286 -7.20 18.03 -10.20
N ALA A 287 -6.22 17.48 -10.93
CA ALA A 287 -4.80 17.70 -10.65
C ALA A 287 -4.45 19.20 -10.63
N GLN A 288 -5.04 20.00 -11.53
CA GLN A 288 -4.87 21.46 -11.54
C GLN A 288 -5.46 22.17 -10.30
N LYS A 289 -6.41 21.55 -9.59
CA LYS A 289 -6.92 22.06 -8.32
C LYS A 289 -6.03 21.68 -7.13
N VAL A 290 -5.14 20.69 -7.27
CA VAL A 290 -4.24 20.24 -6.21
C VAL A 290 -3.00 21.14 -6.19
N PRO A 291 -2.46 21.53 -5.00
CA PRO A 291 -1.17 22.23 -4.92
C PRO A 291 -0.06 21.45 -5.63
N GLU A 292 0.77 22.14 -6.40
CA GLU A 292 1.83 21.50 -7.21
C GLU A 292 2.80 20.71 -6.34
N GLU A 293 3.13 21.23 -5.15
CA GLU A 293 3.99 20.55 -4.19
C GLU A 293 3.38 19.21 -3.74
N ALA A 294 2.09 19.18 -3.42
CA ALA A 294 1.41 17.96 -3.01
C ALA A 294 1.27 16.94 -4.16
N LEU A 295 1.12 17.42 -5.40
CA LEU A 295 1.11 16.57 -6.59
C LEU A 295 2.48 15.93 -6.84
N GLN A 296 3.57 16.70 -6.72
CA GLN A 296 4.94 16.23 -6.93
C GLN A 296 5.44 15.28 -5.82
N GLU A 297 4.98 15.48 -4.59
CA GLU A 297 5.30 14.60 -3.45
C GLU A 297 4.60 13.23 -3.55
N ASP A 298 3.53 13.12 -4.35
CA ASP A 298 2.78 11.89 -4.56
C ASP A 298 3.06 11.28 -5.92
N GLU A 299 3.99 10.31 -5.95
CA GLU A 299 4.40 9.61 -7.17
C GLU A 299 3.22 9.01 -7.95
N LYS A 300 2.14 8.60 -7.28
CA LYS A 300 0.97 8.02 -7.95
C LYS A 300 0.14 9.10 -8.63
N LEU A 301 -0.14 10.20 -7.95
CA LEU A 301 -0.90 11.28 -8.53
C LEU A 301 -0.15 11.93 -9.69
N LEU A 302 1.16 12.15 -9.53
CA LEU A 302 2.03 12.65 -10.59
C LEU A 302 2.00 11.71 -11.80
N PHE A 303 2.18 10.41 -11.56
CA PHE A 303 2.11 9.40 -12.62
C PHE A 303 0.81 9.44 -13.42
N TRP A 304 -0.34 9.49 -12.74
CA TRP A 304 -1.65 9.56 -13.41
C TRP A 304 -1.83 10.85 -14.20
N TYR A 305 -1.39 11.98 -13.64
CA TYR A 305 -1.46 13.28 -14.28
C TYR A 305 -0.62 13.32 -15.57
N ASP A 306 0.65 12.93 -15.51
CA ASP A 306 1.56 12.92 -16.66
C ASP A 306 1.06 11.97 -17.76
N SER A 307 0.58 10.79 -17.35
CA SER A 307 0.01 9.81 -18.27
C SER A 307 -1.25 10.35 -18.94
N ALA A 308 -2.10 11.08 -18.21
CA ALA A 308 -3.32 11.67 -18.75
C ALA A 308 -3.02 12.80 -19.73
N LEU A 309 -2.02 13.65 -19.44
CA LEU A 309 -1.53 14.68 -20.35
C LEU A 309 -1.05 14.07 -21.67
N THR A 310 -0.18 13.05 -21.60
CA THR A 310 0.34 12.38 -22.80
C THR A 310 -0.78 11.78 -23.65
N ARG A 311 -1.80 11.19 -23.02
CA ARG A 311 -2.96 10.62 -23.75
C ARG A 311 -3.85 11.69 -24.37
N MET A 312 -4.04 12.82 -23.71
CA MET A 312 -4.82 13.94 -24.25
C MET A 312 -4.13 14.59 -25.44
N GLU A 313 -2.81 14.74 -25.40
CA GLU A 313 -2.01 15.25 -26.51
C GLU A 313 -2.01 14.30 -27.71
N ALA A 314 -1.93 12.98 -27.48
CA ALA A 314 -1.96 11.99 -28.56
C ALA A 314 -3.34 11.83 -29.23
N ASN A 315 -4.42 12.24 -28.55
CA ASN A 315 -5.80 12.17 -29.04
C ASN A 315 -6.32 13.51 -29.62
N ALA A 316 -5.53 14.58 -29.55
CA ALA A 316 -5.83 15.91 -30.07
C ALA A 316 -5.32 16.09 -31.51
#